data_AF-A0A8S0RAB1-F1
#
_entry.id   AF-A0A8S0RAB1-F1
#
_cell.length_a   1.000
_cell.length_b   1.000
_cell.length_c   1.000
_cell.angle_alpha   90.00
_cell.angle_beta   90.00
_cell.angle_gamma   90.00
#
_symmetry.space_group_name_H-M   'P 1'
#
loop_
_entity.id
_entity.type
_entity.pdbx_description
1 polymer ?
#
loop_
_entity_poly.entity_id
_entity_poly.type
_entity_poly.pdbx_seq_one_letter_code
_entity_poly.pdbx_strand_id
1 'polypeptide(L)'
;MNSQNKKKKRQKLNPEAKFRFTLDHCSKIKDLSAAISLYESFPNPTLSLNNLNSLLYICSNSLSNLETRELAIEFGFKLFDLHRSKNSCIFKPNEATLTVVARLTSAKGDGDYAFELSKSVKKYALAPKLRTYGPALFCFSDNGMADKAYEVEEHIKSVGLQLEEPELAALLKVAMGASGDGAARRGGSGRR
;
A
#
# COMPACT_ATOMS: atom_id res chain seq x y z
N MET A 1 65.41 -4.10 -0.72
CA MET A 1 64.57 -5.23 -0.24
C MET A 1 63.21 -4.69 0.20
N ASN A 2 62.16 -5.20 -0.47
CA ASN A 2 60.72 -5.26 -0.16
C ASN A 2 59.92 -4.06 0.40
N SER A 3 59.10 -3.53 -0.52
CA SER A 3 57.72 -3.04 -0.37
C SER A 3 56.87 -3.78 0.68
N GLN A 4 55.95 -3.03 1.33
CA GLN A 4 54.52 -3.39 1.35
C GLN A 4 53.63 -2.19 1.76
N ASN A 5 53.19 -1.44 0.74
CA ASN A 5 52.04 -0.56 0.79
C ASN A 5 50.77 -1.37 1.11
N LYS A 6 50.24 -1.28 2.35
CA LYS A 6 48.89 -1.76 2.67
C LYS A 6 47.84 -0.79 2.12
N LYS A 7 47.64 -0.80 0.80
CA LYS A 7 46.44 -0.22 0.18
C LYS A 7 45.24 -1.07 0.60
N LYS A 8 44.46 -0.59 1.58
CA LYS A 8 43.11 -1.09 1.88
C LYS A 8 42.30 -1.06 0.59
N LYS A 9 42.14 -2.22 -0.06
CA LYS A 9 41.23 -2.40 -1.18
C LYS A 9 39.83 -2.04 -0.68
N ARG A 10 39.33 -0.83 -1.01
CA ARG A 10 37.90 -0.53 -0.98
C ARG A 10 37.25 -1.55 -1.90
N GLN A 11 36.68 -2.59 -1.30
CA GLN A 11 35.95 -3.63 -2.02
C GLN A 11 34.85 -2.90 -2.79
N LYS A 12 34.96 -2.86 -4.14
CA LYS A 12 33.92 -2.29 -4.98
C LYS A 12 32.67 -3.13 -4.71
N LEU A 13 31.74 -2.60 -3.93
CA LEU A 13 30.43 -3.22 -3.71
C LEU A 13 29.84 -3.53 -5.09
N ASN A 14 29.37 -4.77 -5.26
CA ASN A 14 28.57 -5.15 -6.42
C ASN A 14 27.46 -4.07 -6.62
N PRO A 15 27.18 -3.60 -7.85
CA PRO A 15 26.08 -2.69 -8.15
C PRO A 15 24.78 -2.98 -7.37
N GLU A 16 24.42 -4.25 -7.20
CA GLU A 16 23.25 -4.65 -6.41
C GLU A 16 23.41 -4.37 -4.91
N ALA A 17 24.58 -4.65 -4.33
CA ALA A 17 24.87 -4.36 -2.93
C ALA A 17 24.91 -2.84 -2.66
N LYS A 18 25.41 -2.06 -3.62
CA LYS A 18 25.36 -0.58 -3.56
C LYS A 18 23.92 -0.08 -3.63
N PHE A 19 23.10 -0.60 -4.54
CA PHE A 19 21.68 -0.27 -4.64
C PHE A 19 20.96 -0.56 -3.32
N ARG A 20 21.14 -1.76 -2.76
CA ARG A 20 20.53 -2.16 -1.47
C ARG A 20 20.94 -1.24 -0.33
N PHE A 21 22.24 -0.95 -0.20
CA PHE A 21 22.74 -0.06 0.84
C PHE A 21 22.13 1.35 0.75
N THR A 22 22.07 1.91 -0.47
CA THR A 22 21.47 3.24 -0.68
C THR A 22 19.96 3.22 -0.44
N LEU A 23 19.27 2.16 -0.85
CA LEU A 23 17.84 1.99 -0.61
C LEU A 23 17.52 1.89 0.88
N ASP A 24 18.30 1.11 1.63
CA ASP A 24 18.14 1.01 3.09
C ASP A 24 18.37 2.37 3.78
N HIS A 25 19.30 3.17 3.25
CA HIS A 25 19.49 4.55 3.71
C HIS A 25 18.26 5.41 3.41
N CYS A 26 17.74 5.39 2.17
CA CYS A 26 16.52 6.11 1.77
C CYS A 26 15.32 5.71 2.64
N SER A 27 15.18 4.42 2.97
CA SER A 27 14.11 3.92 3.83
C SER A 27 14.19 4.45 5.26
N LYS A 28 15.39 4.72 5.79
CA LYS A 28 15.58 5.28 7.13
C LYS A 28 15.23 6.76 7.18
N ILE A 29 15.63 7.52 6.16
CA ILE A 29 15.35 8.96 6.06
C ILE A 29 13.97 9.27 5.46
N LYS A 30 13.25 8.24 4.99
CA LYS A 30 11.94 8.34 4.32
C LYS A 30 11.93 9.27 3.11
N ASP A 31 13.05 9.34 2.40
CA ASP A 31 13.21 10.19 1.22
C ASP A 31 12.70 9.47 -0.03
N LEU A 32 11.49 9.85 -0.44
CA LEU A 32 10.84 9.32 -1.64
C LEU A 32 11.57 9.74 -2.92
N SER A 33 12.00 11.00 -3.01
CA SER A 33 12.60 11.54 -4.23
C SER A 33 13.94 10.87 -4.52
N ALA A 34 14.77 10.68 -3.50
CA ALA A 34 16.02 9.94 -3.61
C ALA A 34 15.77 8.47 -3.96
N ALA A 35 14.74 7.84 -3.41
CA ALA A 35 14.40 6.44 -3.72
C ALA A 35 13.94 6.26 -5.17
N ILE A 36 13.12 7.18 -5.70
CA ILE A 36 12.68 7.18 -7.11
C ILE A 36 13.88 7.38 -8.03
N SER A 37 14.70 8.41 -7.77
CA SER A 37 15.89 8.71 -8.56
C SER A 37 16.87 7.53 -8.57
N LEU A 38 17.04 6.88 -7.42
CA LEU A 38 17.84 5.66 -7.32
C LEU A 38 17.25 4.55 -8.20
N TYR A 39 15.95 4.29 -8.14
CA TYR A 39 15.31 3.27 -8.95
C TYR A 39 15.44 3.54 -10.46
N GLU A 40 15.19 4.77 -10.90
CA GLU A 40 15.23 5.15 -12.31
C GLU A 40 16.65 5.18 -12.89
N SER A 41 17.66 5.37 -12.04
CA SER A 41 19.07 5.28 -12.45
C SER A 41 19.51 3.87 -12.89
N PHE A 42 18.71 2.83 -12.63
CA PHE A 42 18.97 1.47 -13.08
C PHE A 42 17.95 1.08 -14.18
N PRO A 43 18.39 0.82 -15.42
CA PRO A 43 17.47 0.59 -16.54
C PRO A 43 16.70 -0.74 -16.49
N ASN A 44 17.16 -1.73 -15.70
CA ASN A 44 16.48 -3.01 -15.48
C ASN A 44 16.79 -3.56 -14.08
N PRO A 45 16.27 -2.95 -13.01
CA PRO A 45 16.53 -3.44 -11.68
C PRO A 45 15.73 -4.74 -11.49
N THR A 46 16.42 -5.86 -11.41
CA THR A 46 15.84 -7.09 -10.85
C THR A 46 15.68 -6.88 -9.35
N LEU A 47 14.57 -6.26 -8.93
CA LEU A 47 14.34 -6.08 -7.50
C LEU A 47 13.96 -7.41 -6.87
N SER A 48 14.71 -7.78 -5.83
CA SER A 48 14.25 -8.77 -4.87
C SER A 48 12.96 -8.29 -4.19
N LEU A 49 12.15 -9.22 -3.67
CA LEU A 49 10.95 -8.90 -2.90
C LEU A 49 11.25 -7.96 -1.71
N ASN A 50 12.43 -8.09 -1.10
CA ASN A 50 12.86 -7.22 -0.01
C ASN A 50 13.02 -5.77 -0.48
N ASN A 51 13.73 -5.56 -1.59
CA ASN A 51 13.94 -4.22 -2.14
C ASN A 51 12.61 -3.57 -2.57
N LEU A 52 11.71 -4.35 -3.16
CA LEU A 52 10.36 -3.89 -3.49
C LEU A 52 9.61 -3.46 -2.23
N ASN A 53 9.60 -4.27 -1.18
CA ASN A 53 8.91 -3.94 0.06
C ASN A 53 9.50 -2.69 0.72
N SER A 54 10.81 -2.47 0.66
CA SER A 54 11.44 -1.23 1.13
C SER A 54 10.95 0.00 0.34
N LEU A 55 10.91 -0.09 -1.00
CA LEU A 55 10.39 1.00 -1.84
C LEU A 55 8.91 1.28 -1.56
N LEU A 56 8.09 0.24 -1.47
CA LEU A 56 6.68 0.35 -1.15
C LEU A 56 6.48 0.93 0.27
N TYR A 57 7.28 0.53 1.24
CA TYR A 57 7.23 1.11 2.58
C TYR A 57 7.55 2.62 2.57
N ILE A 58 8.53 3.07 1.77
CA ILE A 58 8.80 4.50 1.59
C ILE A 58 7.56 5.18 1.01
N CYS A 59 6.96 4.65 -0.07
CA CYS A 59 5.72 5.19 -0.65
C CYS A 59 4.60 5.29 0.39
N SER A 60 4.40 4.24 1.18
CA SER A 60 3.37 4.18 2.21
C SER A 60 3.56 5.21 3.31
N ASN A 61 4.80 5.59 3.66
CA ASN A 61 5.08 6.65 4.62
C ASN A 61 4.86 8.04 4.01
N SER A 62 5.21 8.20 2.73
CA SER A 62 5.04 9.47 2.00
C SER A 62 3.58 9.84 1.75
N LEU A 63 2.63 8.91 1.92
CA LEU A 63 1.19 9.19 1.89
C LEU A 63 0.73 10.21 2.94
N SER A 64 1.45 10.32 4.06
CA SER A 64 1.13 11.27 5.14
C SER A 64 1.48 12.72 4.80
N ASN A 65 2.32 12.96 3.78
CA ASN A 65 2.69 14.29 3.32
C ASN A 65 1.98 14.57 1.98
N LEU A 66 1.18 15.64 1.95
CA LEU A 66 0.35 16.03 0.79
C LEU A 66 1.18 16.29 -0.47
N GLU A 67 2.37 16.87 -0.34
CA GLU A 67 3.23 17.20 -1.48
C GLU A 67 3.80 15.94 -2.16
N THR A 68 4.14 14.93 -1.36
CA THR A 68 4.72 13.67 -1.86
C THR A 68 3.67 12.60 -2.13
N ARG A 69 2.41 12.84 -1.76
CA ARG A 69 1.34 11.83 -1.81
C ARG A 69 1.09 11.34 -3.22
N GLU A 70 0.92 12.24 -4.17
CA GLU A 70 0.62 11.90 -5.56
C GLU A 70 1.78 11.13 -6.21
N LEU A 71 3.01 11.62 -6.03
CA LEU A 71 4.22 10.93 -6.48
C LEU A 71 4.36 9.53 -5.87
N ALA A 72 4.03 9.36 -4.59
CA ALA A 72 4.09 8.05 -3.93
C ALA A 72 3.07 7.06 -4.51
N ILE A 73 1.87 7.55 -4.83
CA ILE A 73 0.80 6.75 -5.45
C ILE A 73 1.25 6.29 -6.84
N GLU A 74 1.66 7.21 -7.70
CA GLU A 74 2.11 6.90 -9.07
C GLU A 74 3.29 5.91 -9.08
N PHE A 75 4.31 6.21 -8.28
CA PHE A 75 5.52 5.38 -8.23
C PHE A 75 5.23 3.99 -7.66
N GLY A 76 4.41 3.89 -6.61
CA GLY A 76 4.06 2.61 -5.99
C GLY A 76 3.24 1.70 -6.93
N PHE A 77 2.31 2.25 -7.71
CA PHE A 77 1.60 1.49 -8.75
C PHE A 77 2.54 1.04 -9.87
N LYS A 78 3.39 1.95 -10.38
CA LYS A 78 4.40 1.64 -11.40
C LYS A 78 5.30 0.47 -10.96
N LEU A 79 5.73 0.47 -9.70
CA LEU A 79 6.51 -0.62 -9.10
C LEU A 79 5.74 -1.93 -9.07
N PHE A 80 4.50 -1.91 -8.58
CA PHE A 80 3.67 -3.11 -8.46
C PHE A 80 3.36 -3.74 -9.84
N ASP A 81 2.96 -2.92 -10.81
CA ASP A 81 2.59 -3.37 -12.16
C ASP A 81 3.80 -3.89 -12.94
N LEU A 82 4.96 -3.22 -12.81
CA LEU A 82 6.19 -3.70 -13.43
C LEU A 82 6.61 -5.05 -12.84
N HIS A 83 6.51 -5.22 -11.53
CA HIS A 83 6.85 -6.47 -10.87
C HIS A 83 5.89 -7.61 -11.22
N ARG A 84 4.59 -7.30 -11.34
CA ARG A 84 3.56 -8.24 -11.76
C ARG A 84 3.74 -8.69 -13.21
N SER A 85 4.12 -7.78 -14.11
CA SER A 85 4.29 -8.05 -15.55
C SER A 85 5.64 -8.73 -15.88
N LYS A 86 6.76 -8.21 -15.38
CA LYS A 86 8.11 -8.71 -15.72
C LYS A 86 8.50 -10.01 -15.03
N ASN A 87 7.91 -10.32 -13.87
CA ASN A 87 8.30 -11.46 -13.05
C ASN A 87 7.12 -12.39 -12.74
N SER A 88 6.11 -12.48 -13.60
CA SER A 88 4.84 -13.17 -13.31
C SER A 88 4.98 -14.63 -12.80
N CYS A 89 6.06 -15.33 -13.17
CA CYS A 89 6.36 -16.69 -12.70
C CYS A 89 7.13 -16.77 -11.37
N ILE A 90 7.80 -15.69 -10.93
CA ILE A 90 8.67 -15.65 -9.73
C ILE A 90 8.08 -14.73 -8.66
N PHE A 91 7.33 -13.71 -9.06
CA PHE A 91 6.79 -12.69 -8.18
C PHE A 91 5.47 -13.13 -7.57
N LYS A 92 5.55 -13.58 -6.32
CA LYS A 92 4.40 -13.73 -5.43
C LYS A 92 4.42 -12.55 -4.45
N PRO A 93 3.49 -11.58 -4.58
CA PRO A 93 3.40 -10.49 -3.61
C PRO A 93 3.13 -11.10 -2.23
N ASN A 94 3.76 -10.54 -1.19
CA ASN A 94 3.45 -10.94 0.18
C ASN A 94 2.33 -10.06 0.74
N GLU A 95 1.87 -10.39 1.94
CA GLU A 95 0.76 -9.67 2.58
C GLU A 95 1.10 -8.19 2.83
N ALA A 96 2.37 -7.86 3.11
CA ALA A 96 2.80 -6.48 3.28
C ALA A 96 2.77 -5.69 1.96
N THR A 97 3.21 -6.29 0.85
CA THR A 97 3.11 -5.71 -0.50
C THR A 97 1.65 -5.36 -0.81
N LEU A 98 0.74 -6.32 -0.64
CA LEU A 98 -0.69 -6.11 -0.92
C LEU A 98 -1.30 -5.04 -0.02
N THR A 99 -0.95 -5.03 1.27
CA THR A 99 -1.42 -4.03 2.23
C THR A 99 -0.96 -2.62 1.84
N VAL A 100 0.30 -2.46 1.42
CA VAL A 100 0.79 -1.15 0.98
C VAL A 100 0.08 -0.70 -0.30
N VAL A 101 -0.08 -1.58 -1.29
CA VAL A 101 -0.80 -1.22 -2.51
C VAL A 101 -2.25 -0.86 -2.20
N ALA A 102 -2.92 -1.59 -1.30
CA ALA A 102 -4.26 -1.24 -0.83
C ALA A 102 -4.31 0.14 -0.13
N ARG A 103 -3.25 0.55 0.57
CA ARG A 103 -3.13 1.91 1.12
C ARG A 103 -2.97 2.96 0.02
N LEU A 104 -2.20 2.68 -1.02
CA LEU A 104 -2.02 3.58 -2.16
C LEU A 104 -3.32 3.75 -2.96
N THR A 105 -4.07 2.67 -3.20
CA THR A 105 -5.38 2.71 -3.88
C THR A 105 -6.42 3.47 -3.07
N SER A 106 -6.50 3.18 -1.77
CA SER A 106 -7.36 3.90 -0.83
C SER A 106 -7.02 5.40 -0.79
N ALA A 107 -5.72 5.75 -0.77
CA ALA A 107 -5.27 7.13 -0.78
C ALA A 107 -5.59 7.88 -2.09
N LYS A 108 -5.73 7.15 -3.20
CA LYS A 108 -6.22 7.66 -4.49
C LYS A 108 -7.76 7.81 -4.52
N GLY A 109 -8.47 7.26 -3.53
CA GLY A 109 -9.92 7.24 -3.46
C GLY A 109 -10.58 6.00 -4.08
N ASP A 110 -9.79 5.01 -4.51
CA ASP A 110 -10.30 3.77 -5.09
C ASP A 110 -10.39 2.67 -4.02
N GLY A 111 -11.50 2.67 -3.29
CA GLY A 111 -11.82 1.67 -2.27
C GLY A 111 -12.15 0.30 -2.84
N ASP A 112 -12.75 0.24 -4.03
CA ASP A 112 -13.14 -1.01 -4.69
C ASP A 112 -11.90 -1.83 -5.04
N TYR A 113 -10.92 -1.19 -5.68
CA TYR A 113 -9.67 -1.87 -6.00
C TYR A 113 -8.86 -2.21 -4.72
N ALA A 114 -8.92 -1.38 -3.68
CA ALA A 114 -8.34 -1.71 -2.37
C ALA A 114 -8.94 -3.00 -1.77
N PHE A 115 -10.25 -3.18 -1.91
CA PHE A 115 -10.94 -4.35 -1.40
C PHE A 115 -10.63 -5.61 -2.22
N GLU A 116 -10.59 -5.50 -3.55
CA GLU A 116 -10.19 -6.61 -4.42
C GLU A 116 -8.75 -7.10 -4.13
N LEU A 117 -7.83 -6.17 -3.86
CA LEU A 117 -6.47 -6.53 -3.40
C LEU A 117 -6.51 -7.29 -2.08
N SER A 118 -7.37 -6.89 -1.15
CA SER A 118 -7.53 -7.55 0.14
C SER A 118 -8.12 -8.96 0.00
N LYS A 119 -9.08 -9.16 -0.90
CA LYS A 119 -9.62 -10.49 -1.26
C LYS A 119 -8.54 -11.37 -1.92
N SER A 120 -7.63 -10.77 -2.70
CA SER A 120 -6.57 -11.49 -3.40
C SER A 120 -5.54 -12.15 -2.47
N VAL A 121 -5.44 -11.72 -1.21
CA VAL A 121 -4.52 -12.31 -0.20
C VAL A 121 -4.73 -13.82 -0.05
N LYS A 122 -6.00 -14.26 0.00
CA LYS A 122 -6.36 -15.69 0.02
C LYS A 122 -5.94 -16.42 -1.26
N LYS A 123 -6.05 -15.78 -2.43
CA LYS A 123 -5.64 -16.35 -3.72
C LYS A 123 -4.14 -16.64 -3.78
N TYR A 124 -3.34 -15.85 -3.07
CA TYR A 124 -1.90 -16.08 -2.93
C TYR A 124 -1.52 -17.05 -1.79
N ALA A 125 -2.51 -17.73 -1.19
CA ALA A 125 -2.33 -18.62 -0.03
C ALA A 125 -1.62 -17.94 1.16
N LEU A 126 -1.82 -16.63 1.31
CA LEU A 126 -1.28 -15.85 2.41
C LEU A 126 -2.29 -15.79 3.56
N ALA A 127 -1.78 -15.70 4.79
CA ALA A 127 -2.63 -15.46 5.95
C ALA A 127 -3.18 -14.01 5.89
N PRO A 128 -4.50 -13.82 5.76
CA PRO A 128 -5.10 -12.50 5.77
C PRO A 128 -4.96 -11.86 7.14
N LYS A 129 -4.73 -10.54 7.16
CA LYS A 129 -4.61 -9.75 8.39
C LYS A 129 -5.58 -8.59 8.33
N LEU A 130 -6.03 -8.15 9.52
CA LEU A 130 -6.96 -7.02 9.64
C LEU A 130 -6.42 -5.76 8.93
N ARG A 131 -5.13 -5.47 9.10
CA ARG A 131 -4.45 -4.32 8.49
C ARG A 131 -4.54 -4.27 6.95
N THR A 132 -4.80 -5.39 6.28
CA THR A 132 -4.95 -5.41 4.83
C THR A 132 -6.32 -4.88 4.40
N TYR A 133 -7.37 -5.10 5.21
CA TYR A 133 -8.73 -4.62 4.93
C TYR A 133 -8.98 -3.18 5.39
N GLY A 134 -8.24 -2.70 6.39
CA GLY A 134 -8.36 -1.34 6.92
C GLY A 134 -8.39 -0.25 5.84
N PRO A 135 -7.47 -0.23 4.85
CA PRO A 135 -7.49 0.78 3.79
C PRO A 135 -8.78 0.83 2.98
N ALA A 136 -9.38 -0.32 2.66
CA ALA A 136 -10.65 -0.38 1.94
C ALA A 136 -11.81 0.12 2.82
N LEU A 137 -11.87 -0.34 4.07
CA LEU A 137 -12.90 0.05 5.03
C LEU A 137 -12.88 1.56 5.30
N PHE A 138 -11.71 2.14 5.57
CA PHE A 138 -11.58 3.57 5.82
C PHE A 138 -11.92 4.39 4.58
N CYS A 139 -11.54 3.92 3.38
CA CYS A 139 -11.93 4.58 2.13
C CYS A 139 -13.45 4.61 1.96
N PHE A 140 -14.14 3.49 2.14
CA PHE A 140 -15.60 3.46 2.05
C PHE A 140 -16.25 4.30 3.15
N SER A 141 -15.66 4.30 4.34
CA SER A 141 -16.16 5.08 5.46
C SER A 141 -16.06 6.58 5.24
N ASP A 142 -14.91 7.06 4.78
CA ASP A 142 -14.68 8.48 4.52
C ASP A 142 -15.51 9.00 3.34
N ASN A 143 -15.89 8.13 2.41
CA ASN A 143 -16.77 8.43 1.29
C ASN A 143 -18.27 8.20 1.60
N GLY A 144 -18.64 7.79 2.82
CA GLY A 144 -20.05 7.54 3.20
C GLY A 144 -20.70 6.34 2.51
N MET A 145 -19.92 5.41 1.94
CA MET A 145 -20.42 4.23 1.24
C MET A 145 -20.75 3.10 2.22
N ALA A 146 -21.91 3.18 2.87
CA ALA A 146 -22.33 2.24 3.92
C ALA A 146 -22.40 0.78 3.46
N ASP A 147 -23.08 0.51 2.35
CA ASP A 147 -23.27 -0.85 1.85
C ASP A 147 -21.94 -1.57 1.61
N LYS A 148 -20.95 -0.85 1.02
CA LYS A 148 -19.61 -1.39 0.77
C LYS A 148 -18.79 -1.57 2.04
N ALA A 149 -18.93 -0.67 3.01
CA ALA A 149 -18.26 -0.80 4.30
C ALA A 149 -18.74 -2.06 5.05
N TYR A 150 -20.05 -2.36 5.00
CA TYR A 150 -20.60 -3.59 5.56
C TYR A 150 -20.18 -4.84 4.78
N GLU A 151 -20.06 -4.78 3.45
CA GLU A 151 -19.50 -5.90 2.66
C GLU A 151 -18.06 -6.25 3.10
N VAL A 152 -17.24 -5.23 3.40
CA VAL A 152 -15.89 -5.44 3.94
C VAL A 152 -15.95 -6.12 5.31
N GLU A 153 -16.81 -5.66 6.21
CA GLU A 153 -17.01 -6.28 7.53
C GLU A 153 -17.43 -7.75 7.42
N GLU A 154 -18.41 -8.07 6.58
CA GLU A 154 -18.86 -9.44 6.36
C GLU A 154 -17.73 -10.32 5.84
N HIS A 155 -16.94 -9.79 4.90
CA HIS A 155 -15.79 -10.53 4.40
C HIS A 155 -14.74 -10.76 5.50
N ILE A 156 -14.42 -9.77 6.34
CA ILE A 156 -13.49 -9.92 7.48
C ILE A 156 -13.98 -11.03 8.43
N LYS A 157 -15.27 -11.03 8.78
CA LYS A 157 -15.89 -12.07 9.62
C LYS A 157 -15.81 -13.45 8.95
N SER A 158 -16.09 -13.55 7.65
CA SER A 158 -16.01 -14.81 6.89
C SER A 158 -14.60 -15.40 6.85
N VAL A 159 -13.58 -14.56 7.02
CA VAL A 159 -12.17 -14.95 7.07
C VAL A 159 -11.76 -15.40 8.48
N GLY A 160 -12.60 -15.15 9.49
CA GLY A 160 -12.30 -15.43 10.89
C GLY A 160 -11.46 -14.34 11.56
N LEU A 161 -11.42 -13.13 11.00
CA LEU A 161 -10.74 -11.99 11.60
C LEU A 161 -11.73 -11.20 12.49
N GLN A 162 -11.22 -10.61 13.56
CA GLN A 162 -11.98 -9.72 14.44
C GLN A 162 -11.65 -8.27 14.12
N LEU A 163 -12.67 -7.41 14.16
CA LEU A 163 -12.49 -5.97 14.04
C LEU A 163 -11.95 -5.39 15.35
N GLU A 164 -11.07 -4.42 15.25
CA GLU A 164 -10.56 -3.66 16.38
C GLU A 164 -11.30 -2.31 16.49
N GLU A 165 -10.98 -1.54 17.53
CA GLU A 165 -11.58 -0.23 17.80
C GLU A 165 -11.59 0.73 16.58
N PRO A 166 -10.51 0.89 15.79
CA PRO A 166 -10.53 1.85 14.67
C PRO A 166 -11.48 1.42 13.55
N GLU A 167 -11.57 0.12 13.24
CA GLU A 167 -12.50 -0.37 12.22
C GLU A 167 -13.96 -0.28 12.69
N LEU A 168 -14.24 -0.59 13.96
CA LEU A 168 -15.57 -0.44 14.54
C LEU A 168 -16.01 1.03 14.57
N ALA A 169 -15.11 1.95 14.92
CA ALA A 169 -15.37 3.39 14.89
C ALA A 169 -15.69 3.89 13.47
N ALA A 170 -14.99 3.38 12.45
CA ALA A 170 -15.27 3.70 11.06
C ALA A 170 -16.66 3.21 10.62
N LEU A 171 -17.04 1.98 10.96
CA LEU A 171 -18.39 1.46 10.68
C LEU A 171 -19.49 2.27 11.39
N LEU A 172 -19.26 2.67 12.65
CA LEU A 172 -20.21 3.49 13.39
C LEU A 172 -20.37 4.89 12.77
N LYS A 173 -19.25 5.52 12.35
CA LYS A 173 -19.25 6.82 11.65
C LYS A 173 -20.16 6.78 10.43
N VAL A 174 -20.06 5.71 9.64
CA VAL A 174 -20.86 5.49 8.44
C VAL A 174 -22.32 5.23 8.73
N ALA A 175 -22.62 4.43 9.75
CA ALA A 175 -23.99 4.16 10.19
C ALA A 175 -24.72 5.46 10.59
N MET A 176 -24.03 6.34 11.32
CA MET A 176 -24.57 7.65 11.69
C MET A 176 -24.80 8.55 10.48
N GLY A 177 -23.86 8.57 9.52
CA GLY A 177 -24.00 9.33 8.28
C GLY A 177 -25.18 8.84 7.43
N ALA A 178 -25.33 7.53 7.26
CA ALA A 178 -26.44 6.93 6.52
C ALA A 178 -27.82 7.22 7.14
N SER A 179 -27.87 7.36 8.48
CA SER A 179 -29.11 7.68 9.19
C SER A 179 -29.54 9.15 9.03
N GLY A 180 -28.63 10.06 8.63
CA GLY A 180 -28.93 11.47 8.36
C GLY A 180 -29.57 11.73 6.98
N ASP A 181 -29.18 10.97 5.96
CA ASP A 181 -29.70 11.12 4.59
C ASP A 181 -31.11 10.52 4.38
N GLY A 182 -31.55 9.66 5.31
CA GLY A 182 -32.92 9.10 5.31
C GLY A 182 -34.02 10.11 5.68
N ALA A 183 -33.68 11.26 6.26
CA ALA A 183 -34.64 12.30 6.64
C ALA A 183 -34.92 13.33 5.53
N ALA A 184 -33.99 13.53 4.58
CA ALA A 184 -34.15 14.53 3.53
C ALA A 184 -35.03 14.09 2.35
N ARG A 185 -35.34 12.79 2.20
CA ARG A 185 -36.12 12.25 1.07
C ARG A 185 -37.60 11.97 1.34
N ARG A 186 -38.13 12.30 2.53
CA ARG A 186 -39.57 12.11 2.88
C ARG A 186 -40.40 13.41 2.95
N GLY A 187 -39.94 14.50 2.33
CA GLY A 187 -40.64 15.80 2.36
C GLY A 187 -41.26 16.27 1.04
N GLY A 188 -41.40 15.42 0.03
CA GLY A 188 -41.75 15.84 -1.34
C GLY A 188 -42.87 15.02 -1.99
N SER A 189 -44.01 14.85 -1.32
CA SER A 189 -45.24 14.44 -2.02
C SER A 189 -46.46 15.01 -1.29
N GLY A 190 -47.17 15.90 -1.96
CA GLY A 190 -48.50 16.34 -1.55
C GLY A 190 -48.63 17.85 -1.36
N ARG A 191 -48.95 18.56 -2.43
CA ARG A 191 -50.19 19.35 -2.52
C ARG A 191 -50.45 19.72 -3.98
N ARG A 192 -51.53 19.15 -4.51
CA ARG A 192 -52.37 19.76 -5.54
C ARG A 192 -53.02 21.00 -4.95
#